data_AF-A0A6J4M5B4-F1
#
_entry.id   AF-A0A6J4M5B4-F1
#
_cell.length_a   1.000
_cell.length_b   1.000
_cell.length_c   1.000
_cell.angle_alpha   90.00
_cell.angle_beta   90.00
_cell.angle_gamma   90.00
#
_symmetry.space_group_name_H-M   'P 1'
#
loop_
_entity.id
_entity.type
_entity.pdbx_description
1 polymer ?
#
loop_
_entity_poly.entity_id
_entity_poly.type
_entity_poly.pdbx_seq_one_letter_code
_entity_poly.pdbx_strand_id
1 'polypeptide(L)'
;HQTWCIKATWRGIDIIPRMYELMSAVEQYRQTEKVRLDVLKRFGYYSTESNGHLSEYLPWYRKRPEEIEQWIDTSSWINGETGGYLRVCTEGRNWFETDYPNWLAAEPPRFTYDSRSEEHGSYIIEALETGRIYRGHFNVVNQGHITNLPDGCVIEIPGYVDRTGINMPVVGDLSLACAATCSASVHVQKMGMEAAIHGDITLLKQAMLHDPLVGAVCDPEEVWQMTDEMVVAQAEWLPQYADEVPRAQERLAQAERDGTRVRLQNTSGAVRLHVKTVEEMAHDKEEARKSAAASDKGNLTAA
;
A
#
# COMPACT_ATOMS: atom_id res chain seq x y z
N HIS A 1 -6.17 -1.80 2.69
CA HIS A 1 -5.46 -0.53 2.56
C HIS A 1 -6.28 0.52 1.80
N GLN A 2 -7.47 0.88 2.32
CA GLN A 2 -8.34 1.88 1.68
C GLN A 2 -9.36 2.38 2.69
N THR A 3 -8.86 3.08 3.70
CA THR A 3 -9.62 3.51 4.88
C THR A 3 -9.78 5.04 4.93
N TRP A 4 -10.88 5.48 5.54
CA TRP A 4 -11.26 6.89 5.60
C TRP A 4 -11.47 7.30 7.06
N CYS A 5 -10.83 8.40 7.47
CA CYS A 5 -11.08 9.02 8.76
C CYS A 5 -12.38 9.84 8.69
N ILE A 6 -13.47 9.23 9.13
CA ILE A 6 -14.81 9.87 9.13
C ILE A 6 -15.07 10.76 10.34
N LYS A 7 -14.25 10.64 11.40
CA LYS A 7 -14.38 11.43 12.62
C LYS A 7 -13.02 11.58 13.29
N ALA A 8 -12.67 12.82 13.59
CA ALA A 8 -11.54 13.15 14.45
C ALA A 8 -11.93 14.38 15.28
N THR A 9 -11.71 14.31 16.59
CA THR A 9 -12.09 15.40 17.50
C THR A 9 -10.88 15.89 18.28
N TRP A 10 -10.66 17.20 18.27
CA TRP A 10 -9.66 17.84 19.11
C TRP A 10 -10.35 18.84 20.05
N ARG A 11 -10.23 18.62 21.37
CA ARG A 11 -10.90 19.44 22.40
C ARG A 11 -12.40 19.63 22.16
N GLY A 12 -13.07 18.58 21.69
CA GLY A 12 -14.51 18.59 21.39
C GLY A 12 -14.90 19.18 20.04
N ILE A 13 -13.95 19.68 19.25
CA ILE A 13 -14.17 20.22 17.90
C ILE A 13 -13.92 19.12 16.87
N ASP A 14 -14.88 18.89 15.96
CA ASP A 14 -14.64 18.04 14.80
C ASP A 14 -13.65 18.72 13.85
N ILE A 15 -12.50 18.09 13.65
CA ILE A 15 -11.42 18.64 12.84
C ILE A 15 -11.50 18.17 11.38
N ILE A 16 -12.33 17.17 11.05
CA ILE A 16 -12.43 16.65 9.67
C ILE A 16 -12.78 17.76 8.67
N PRO A 17 -13.78 18.64 8.91
CA PRO A 17 -14.10 19.73 7.98
C PRO A 17 -13.00 20.76 7.81
N ARG A 18 -12.04 20.85 8.75
CA ARG A 18 -10.90 21.78 8.73
C ARG A 18 -9.60 21.13 8.27
N MET A 19 -9.59 19.80 8.10
CA MET A 19 -8.37 19.04 7.88
C MET A 19 -7.66 19.49 6.61
N TYR A 20 -8.40 19.81 5.54
CA TYR A 20 -7.79 20.29 4.29
C TYR A 20 -6.99 21.58 4.50
N GLU A 21 -7.57 22.57 5.18
CA GLU A 21 -6.91 23.84 5.47
C GLU A 21 -5.68 23.62 6.36
N LEU A 22 -5.83 22.83 7.42
CA LEU A 22 -4.76 22.56 8.38
C LEU A 22 -3.57 21.82 7.74
N MET A 23 -3.84 20.76 6.98
CA MET A 23 -2.80 20.01 6.29
C MET A 23 -2.16 20.86 5.19
N SER A 24 -2.97 21.59 4.41
CA SER A 24 -2.48 22.45 3.34
C SER A 24 -1.66 23.63 3.84
N ALA A 25 -1.74 24.01 5.12
CA ALA A 25 -0.92 25.06 5.71
C ALA A 25 0.54 24.61 5.94
N VAL A 26 0.79 23.31 6.09
CA VAL A 26 2.13 22.74 6.31
C VAL A 26 2.86 22.59 4.96
N GLU A 27 3.97 23.30 4.77
CA GLU A 27 4.75 23.28 3.51
C GLU A 27 5.14 21.86 3.09
N GLN A 28 5.66 21.06 4.02
CA GLN A 28 6.06 19.68 3.74
C GLN A 28 4.91 18.86 3.15
N TYR A 29 3.70 18.96 3.71
CA TYR A 29 2.54 18.19 3.22
C TYR A 29 2.06 18.64 1.84
N ARG A 30 2.23 19.91 1.48
CA ARG A 30 1.97 20.36 0.10
C ARG A 30 2.85 19.65 -0.93
N GLN A 31 4.03 19.20 -0.51
CA GLN A 31 4.96 18.48 -1.38
C GLN A 31 4.77 16.96 -1.29
N THR A 32 4.63 16.39 -0.10
CA THR A 32 4.63 14.93 0.08
C THR A 32 3.25 14.29 0.04
N GLU A 33 2.17 15.07 0.23
CA GLU A 33 0.79 14.57 0.43
C GLU A 33 -0.19 15.01 -0.65
N LYS A 34 0.30 15.26 -1.87
CA LYS A 34 -0.49 15.86 -2.97
C LYS A 34 -1.80 15.12 -3.25
N VAL A 35 -1.77 13.79 -3.29
CA VAL A 35 -2.94 12.94 -3.52
C VAL A 35 -3.87 12.96 -2.31
N ARG A 36 -3.33 12.83 -1.08
CA ARG A 36 -4.15 12.91 0.14
C ARG A 36 -4.85 14.26 0.27
N LEU A 37 -4.17 15.36 -0.05
CA LEU A 37 -4.75 16.70 -0.06
C LEU A 37 -5.85 16.86 -1.10
N ASP A 38 -5.64 16.37 -2.33
CA ASP A 38 -6.65 16.44 -3.40
C ASP A 38 -7.87 15.57 -3.09
N VAL A 39 -7.66 14.35 -2.59
CA VAL A 39 -8.73 13.46 -2.11
C VAL A 39 -9.49 14.11 -0.96
N LEU A 40 -8.80 14.63 0.06
CA LEU A 40 -9.43 15.30 1.19
C LEU A 40 -10.26 16.51 0.76
N LYS A 41 -9.77 17.30 -0.20
CA LYS A 41 -10.49 18.44 -0.78
C LYS A 41 -11.77 18.02 -1.49
N ARG A 42 -11.75 16.89 -2.21
CA ARG A 42 -12.87 16.43 -3.06
C ARG A 42 -13.90 15.57 -2.31
N PHE A 43 -13.42 14.72 -1.40
CA PHE A 43 -14.23 13.77 -0.64
C PHE A 43 -14.66 14.32 0.71
N GLY A 44 -13.95 15.31 1.26
CA GLY A 44 -14.20 15.85 2.59
C GLY A 44 -13.71 14.97 3.74
N TYR A 45 -13.07 13.83 3.42
CA TYR A 45 -12.55 12.87 4.40
C TYR A 45 -11.08 12.58 4.13
N TYR A 46 -10.32 12.41 5.21
CA TYR A 46 -8.90 12.08 5.12
C TYR A 46 -8.77 10.57 4.86
N SER A 47 -8.08 10.21 3.77
CA SER A 47 -7.66 8.82 3.55
C SER A 47 -6.39 8.55 4.34
N THR A 48 -6.36 7.44 5.08
CA THR A 48 -5.25 7.13 6.00
C THR A 48 -4.04 6.52 5.29
N GLU A 49 -4.22 6.01 4.08
CA GLU A 49 -3.12 5.45 3.29
C GLU A 49 -2.08 6.48 2.90
N SER A 50 -0.85 6.01 2.69
CA SER A 50 0.23 6.88 2.21
C SER A 50 -0.10 7.46 0.83
N ASN A 51 0.52 8.61 0.50
CA ASN A 51 0.32 9.27 -0.79
C ASN A 51 0.53 8.32 -1.97
N GLY A 52 1.61 7.52 -1.91
CA GLY A 52 1.93 6.54 -2.94
C GLY A 52 0.89 5.45 -3.09
N HIS A 53 0.51 4.78 -2.01
CA HIS A 53 -0.49 3.69 -2.09
C HIS A 53 -1.87 4.21 -2.46
N LEU A 54 -2.26 5.37 -1.94
CA LEU A 54 -3.55 5.97 -2.29
C LEU A 54 -3.65 6.27 -3.80
N SER A 55 -2.55 6.69 -4.42
CA SER A 55 -2.50 6.94 -5.87
C SER A 55 -2.67 5.67 -6.72
N GLU A 56 -2.41 4.49 -6.16
CA GLU A 56 -2.54 3.19 -6.84
C GLU A 56 -3.96 2.67 -6.78
N TYR A 57 -4.67 2.90 -5.67
CA TYR A 57 -6.04 2.43 -5.47
C TYR A 57 -7.11 3.33 -6.10
N LEU A 58 -6.71 4.49 -6.62
CA LEU A 58 -7.61 5.48 -7.22
C LEU A 58 -7.24 5.69 -8.70
N PRO A 59 -8.17 5.44 -9.65
CA PRO A 59 -7.87 5.34 -11.08
C PRO A 59 -7.52 6.70 -11.74
N TRP A 60 -7.49 7.78 -10.96
CA TRP A 60 -7.35 9.15 -11.46
C TRP A 60 -5.91 9.66 -11.46
N TYR A 61 -5.06 9.14 -10.57
CA TYR A 61 -3.75 9.77 -10.28
C TYR A 61 -2.57 9.13 -11.03
N ARG A 62 -2.69 7.86 -11.45
CA ARG A 62 -1.65 7.13 -12.21
C ARG A 62 -2.02 6.83 -13.66
N LYS A 63 -2.99 7.58 -14.21
CA LYS A 63 -3.58 7.32 -15.53
C LYS A 63 -2.70 7.73 -16.72
N ARG A 64 -2.04 8.89 -16.63
CA ARG A 64 -1.27 9.48 -17.74
C ARG A 64 0.19 9.62 -17.32
N PRO A 65 1.15 8.89 -17.93
CA PRO A 65 2.55 8.87 -17.50
C PRO A 65 3.19 10.25 -17.31
N GLU A 66 2.88 11.19 -18.22
CA GLU A 66 3.36 12.57 -18.21
C GLU A 66 2.78 13.44 -17.08
N GLU A 67 1.70 12.99 -16.43
CA GLU A 67 1.08 13.71 -15.31
C GLU A 67 1.42 13.11 -13.95
N ILE A 68 2.00 11.91 -13.89
CA ILE A 68 2.27 11.21 -12.63
C ILE A 68 3.21 12.04 -11.72
N GLU A 69 4.21 12.73 -12.29
CA GLU A 69 5.12 13.59 -11.53
C GLU A 69 4.43 14.72 -10.74
N GLN A 70 3.23 15.12 -11.17
CA GLN A 70 2.45 16.12 -10.46
C GLN A 70 1.95 15.61 -9.10
N TRP A 71 1.77 14.29 -8.96
CA TRP A 71 1.17 13.65 -7.79
C TRP A 71 2.18 13.02 -6.83
N ILE A 72 3.40 12.83 -7.31
CA ILE A 72 4.44 12.08 -6.61
C ILE A 72 5.53 13.02 -6.11
N ASP A 73 6.15 12.64 -5.00
CA ASP A 73 7.39 13.21 -4.48
C ASP A 73 8.39 12.06 -4.27
N THR A 74 9.67 12.29 -4.55
CA THR A 74 10.71 11.25 -4.50
C THR A 74 11.61 11.35 -3.27
N SER A 75 11.26 12.18 -2.28
CA SER A 75 12.03 12.28 -1.03
C SER A 75 11.93 11.01 -0.17
N SER A 76 10.85 10.24 -0.34
CA SER A 76 10.65 8.94 0.27
C SER A 76 9.89 8.03 -0.69
N TRP A 77 10.24 6.74 -0.70
CA TRP A 77 9.61 5.73 -1.56
C TRP A 77 8.08 5.69 -1.38
N ILE A 78 7.60 5.96 -0.16
CA ILE A 78 6.19 5.86 0.22
C ILE A 78 5.34 6.99 -0.37
N ASN A 79 5.97 8.03 -0.90
CA ASN A 79 5.30 9.18 -1.51
C ASN A 79 4.85 8.91 -2.97
N GLY A 80 5.14 7.72 -3.49
CA GLY A 80 4.57 7.21 -4.75
C GLY A 80 5.57 6.99 -5.89
N GLU A 81 6.86 6.90 -5.56
CA GLU A 81 7.89 6.51 -6.51
C GLU A 81 7.53 5.17 -7.20
N THR A 82 7.60 5.13 -8.53
CA THR A 82 7.34 3.90 -9.28
C THR A 82 8.38 2.85 -8.97
N GLY A 83 7.93 1.76 -8.34
CA GLY A 83 8.81 0.70 -7.86
C GLY A 83 9.69 1.12 -6.68
N GLY A 84 9.35 2.20 -5.96
CA GLY A 84 10.17 2.70 -4.85
C GLY A 84 10.34 1.68 -3.72
N TYR A 85 9.28 0.96 -3.35
CA TYR A 85 9.40 -0.10 -2.35
C TYR A 85 10.32 -1.23 -2.82
N LEU A 86 10.20 -1.66 -4.10
CA LEU A 86 11.10 -2.64 -4.70
C LEU A 86 12.56 -2.16 -4.69
N ARG A 87 12.80 -0.89 -5.01
CA ARG A 87 14.13 -0.28 -4.94
C ARG A 87 14.70 -0.37 -3.52
N VAL A 88 13.96 0.11 -2.52
CA VAL A 88 14.40 0.08 -1.12
C VAL A 88 14.66 -1.35 -0.64
N CYS A 89 13.79 -2.30 -0.99
CA CYS A 89 14.01 -3.71 -0.65
C CYS A 89 15.21 -4.32 -1.38
N THR A 90 15.55 -3.85 -2.58
CA THR A 90 16.70 -4.33 -3.35
C THR A 90 18.00 -3.77 -2.78
N GLU A 91 18.03 -2.46 -2.53
CA GLU A 91 19.12 -1.75 -1.86
C GLU A 91 19.39 -2.31 -0.45
N GLY A 92 18.33 -2.63 0.30
CA GLY A 92 18.45 -3.18 1.65
C GLY A 92 18.62 -4.69 1.73
N ARG A 93 18.57 -5.45 0.62
CA ARG A 93 18.40 -6.92 0.66
C ARG A 93 19.52 -7.66 1.38
N ASN A 94 20.74 -7.13 1.33
CA ASN A 94 21.93 -7.80 1.84
C ASN A 94 22.19 -7.52 3.34
N TRP A 95 21.22 -6.93 4.06
CA TRP A 95 21.36 -6.61 5.48
C TRP A 95 21.73 -7.84 6.34
N PHE A 96 21.31 -9.05 5.93
CA PHE A 96 21.64 -10.28 6.65
C PHE A 96 23.14 -10.63 6.56
N GLU A 97 23.82 -10.20 5.50
CA GLU A 97 25.26 -10.38 5.34
C GLU A 97 26.04 -9.21 5.96
N THR A 98 25.52 -7.98 5.84
CA THR A 98 26.24 -6.76 6.22
C THR A 98 25.98 -6.28 7.64
N ASP A 99 24.72 -6.30 8.09
CA ASP A 99 24.29 -5.66 9.34
C ASP A 99 24.01 -6.68 10.44
N TYR A 100 23.47 -7.86 10.10
CA TYR A 100 23.14 -8.90 11.07
C TYR A 100 24.32 -9.38 11.93
N PRO A 101 25.55 -9.62 11.40
CA PRO A 101 26.70 -9.95 12.23
C PRO A 101 27.05 -8.87 13.25
N ASN A 102 26.85 -7.59 12.89
CA ASN A 102 27.08 -6.46 13.78
C ASN A 102 26.02 -6.42 14.90
N TRP A 103 24.76 -6.71 14.58
CA TRP A 103 23.69 -6.79 15.58
C TRP A 103 23.89 -7.95 16.55
N LEU A 104 24.39 -9.09 16.06
CA LEU A 104 24.68 -10.25 16.89
C LEU A 104 25.84 -10.00 17.87
N ALA A 105 26.82 -9.18 17.47
CA ALA A 105 27.95 -8.79 18.30
C ALA A 105 27.63 -7.62 19.26
N ALA A 106 26.61 -6.82 18.96
CA ALA A 106 26.18 -5.71 19.79
C ALA A 106 25.50 -6.19 21.09
N GLU A 107 25.47 -5.33 22.11
CA GLU A 107 24.68 -5.61 23.31
C GLU A 107 23.19 -5.65 22.93
N PRO A 108 22.44 -6.71 23.29
CA PRO A 108 21.06 -6.83 22.88
C PRO A 108 20.21 -5.70 23.47
N PRO A 109 19.26 -5.15 22.70
CA PRO A 109 18.36 -4.12 23.21
C PRO A 109 17.55 -4.66 24.39
N ARG A 110 17.39 -3.84 25.42
CA ARG A 110 16.54 -4.17 26.57
C ARG A 110 15.09 -3.86 26.24
N PHE A 111 14.27 -4.89 26.16
CA PHE A 111 12.83 -4.76 25.99
C PHE A 111 12.16 -4.56 27.36
N THR A 112 11.62 -3.37 27.57
CA THR A 112 10.85 -3.01 28.76
C THR A 112 9.42 -2.65 28.33
N TYR A 113 8.53 -2.47 29.29
CA TYR A 113 7.19 -1.97 29.01
C TYR A 113 7.24 -0.60 28.29
N ASP A 114 8.18 0.26 28.65
CA ASP A 114 8.33 1.60 28.05
C ASP A 114 9.05 1.58 26.69
N SER A 115 9.77 0.51 26.37
CA SER A 115 10.49 0.33 25.08
C SER A 115 9.86 -0.73 24.17
N ARG A 116 8.65 -1.19 24.47
CA ARG A 116 7.88 -2.09 23.61
C ARG A 116 7.65 -1.44 22.25
N SER A 117 7.55 -2.26 21.20
CA SER A 117 7.19 -1.78 19.86
C SER A 117 5.77 -1.22 19.82
N GLU A 118 5.51 -0.37 18.82
CA GLU A 118 4.16 0.12 18.50
C GLU A 118 3.25 -0.96 17.88
N GLU A 119 3.82 -2.12 17.54
CA GLU A 119 3.10 -3.25 16.97
C GLU A 119 1.92 -3.71 17.82
N HIS A 120 0.75 -3.76 17.17
CA HIS A 120 -0.56 -3.95 17.80
C HIS A 120 -0.68 -5.31 18.52
N GLY A 121 -0.02 -6.37 18.03
CA GLY A 121 -0.16 -7.73 18.55
C GLY A 121 0.13 -7.86 20.04
N SER A 122 1.17 -7.18 20.53
CA SER A 122 1.51 -7.18 21.96
C SER A 122 0.43 -6.54 22.83
N TYR A 123 -0.21 -5.47 22.34
CA TYR A 123 -1.29 -4.76 23.05
C TYR A 123 -2.58 -5.57 23.08
N ILE A 124 -2.86 -6.30 21.99
CA ILE A 124 -4.02 -7.18 21.90
C ILE A 124 -3.90 -8.31 22.92
N ILE A 125 -2.74 -8.99 22.99
CA ILE A 125 -2.51 -10.06 23.96
C ILE A 125 -2.58 -9.53 25.39
N GLU A 126 -1.92 -8.40 25.69
CA GLU A 126 -1.99 -7.77 27.01
C GLU A 126 -3.44 -7.47 27.43
N ALA A 127 -4.25 -6.94 26.50
CA ALA A 127 -5.63 -6.58 26.79
C ALA A 127 -6.50 -7.81 27.11
N LEU A 128 -6.31 -8.91 26.37
CA LEU A 128 -7.00 -10.18 26.62
C LEU A 128 -6.60 -10.78 27.98
N GLU A 129 -5.32 -10.79 28.29
CA GLU A 129 -4.79 -11.42 29.51
C GLU A 129 -5.04 -10.60 30.78
N THR A 130 -4.92 -9.27 30.70
CA THR A 130 -4.97 -8.39 31.87
C THR A 130 -6.30 -7.65 32.03
N GLY A 131 -7.07 -7.51 30.96
CA GLY A 131 -8.25 -6.65 30.91
C GLY A 131 -7.95 -5.15 30.78
N ARG A 132 -6.68 -4.75 30.60
CA ARG A 132 -6.35 -3.38 30.22
C ARG A 132 -6.89 -3.11 28.82
N ILE A 133 -7.90 -2.24 28.72
CA ILE A 133 -8.57 -1.96 27.45
C ILE A 133 -7.56 -1.42 26.42
N TYR A 134 -7.52 -2.05 25.27
CA TYR A 134 -6.79 -1.60 24.10
C TYR A 134 -7.75 -1.14 23.01
N ARG A 135 -7.47 0.01 22.38
CA ARG A 135 -8.21 0.50 21.22
C ARG A 135 -7.30 0.52 20.01
N GLY A 136 -7.69 -0.17 18.96
CA GLY A 136 -6.95 -0.28 17.69
C GLY A 136 -7.87 -0.26 16.49
N HIS A 137 -7.31 -0.49 15.30
CA HIS A 137 -8.07 -0.75 14.08
C HIS A 137 -7.86 -2.21 13.68
N PHE A 138 -8.94 -2.90 13.32
CA PHE A 138 -8.93 -4.34 13.10
C PHE A 138 -9.58 -4.68 11.79
N ASN A 139 -8.96 -5.63 11.08
CA ASN A 139 -9.53 -6.26 9.91
C ASN A 139 -10.49 -7.37 10.36
N VAL A 140 -11.78 -7.18 10.10
CA VAL A 140 -12.86 -8.11 10.49
C VAL A 140 -13.82 -8.32 9.33
N VAL A 141 -14.54 -9.45 9.33
CA VAL A 141 -15.61 -9.68 8.35
C VAL A 141 -16.73 -8.68 8.60
N ASN A 142 -17.15 -7.96 7.55
CA ASN A 142 -18.30 -7.07 7.62
C ASN A 142 -19.57 -7.91 7.83
N GLN A 143 -20.27 -7.58 8.92
CA GLN A 143 -21.55 -8.18 9.31
C GLN A 143 -22.48 -7.05 9.75
N GLY A 144 -22.70 -6.08 8.84
CA GLY A 144 -23.44 -4.85 9.11
C GLY A 144 -22.65 -3.81 9.93
N HIS A 145 -21.33 -3.94 10.05
CA HIS A 145 -20.51 -2.95 10.75
C HIS A 145 -20.39 -1.64 9.96
N ILE A 146 -20.13 -1.74 8.66
CA ILE A 146 -20.31 -0.64 7.70
C ILE A 146 -21.52 -1.01 6.84
N THR A 147 -22.64 -0.34 7.09
CA THR A 147 -23.98 -0.78 6.65
C THR A 147 -24.22 -0.62 5.16
N ASN A 148 -23.43 0.22 4.48
CA ASN A 148 -23.49 0.41 3.03
C ASN A 148 -22.29 -0.18 2.27
N LEU A 149 -21.58 -1.14 2.87
CA LEU A 149 -20.66 -2.05 2.18
C LEU A 149 -21.23 -3.47 2.20
N PRO A 150 -20.87 -4.34 1.24
CA PRO A 150 -21.35 -5.73 1.22
C PRO A 150 -20.96 -6.49 2.50
N ASP A 151 -21.85 -7.33 3.00
CA ASP A 151 -21.49 -8.31 4.03
C ASP A 151 -20.56 -9.39 3.48
N GLY A 152 -19.73 -9.95 4.36
CA GLY A 152 -18.76 -11.00 4.01
C GLY A 152 -17.42 -10.47 3.48
N CYS A 153 -17.30 -9.19 3.12
CA CYS A 153 -16.00 -8.60 2.82
C CYS A 153 -15.20 -8.34 4.11
N VAL A 154 -13.87 -8.22 4.01
CA VAL A 154 -13.06 -7.78 5.15
C VAL A 154 -13.00 -6.26 5.15
N ILE A 155 -13.37 -5.66 6.28
CA ILE A 155 -13.28 -4.22 6.53
C ILE A 155 -12.28 -3.95 7.64
N GLU A 156 -11.71 -2.75 7.65
CA GLU A 156 -10.88 -2.27 8.74
C GLU A 156 -11.59 -1.13 9.48
N ILE A 157 -11.89 -1.35 10.77
CA ILE A 157 -12.63 -0.39 11.61
C ILE A 157 -12.02 -0.31 13.01
N PRO A 158 -12.26 0.79 13.76
CA PRO A 158 -11.83 0.85 15.15
C PRO A 158 -12.52 -0.23 15.99
N GLY A 159 -11.78 -0.89 16.88
CA GLY A 159 -12.28 -1.90 17.80
C GLY A 159 -11.67 -1.77 19.18
N TYR A 160 -12.23 -2.49 20.15
CA TYR A 160 -11.77 -2.54 21.52
C TYR A 160 -11.43 -3.97 21.90
N VAL A 161 -10.32 -4.15 22.60
CA VAL A 161 -9.92 -5.44 23.17
C VAL A 161 -9.87 -5.29 24.67
N ASP A 162 -10.47 -6.23 25.37
CA ASP A 162 -10.40 -6.36 26.82
C ASP A 162 -10.48 -7.84 27.21
N ARG A 163 -10.65 -8.12 28.50
CA ARG A 163 -10.68 -9.49 29.04
C ARG A 163 -11.86 -10.33 28.53
N THR A 164 -12.88 -9.70 27.95
CA THR A 164 -14.05 -10.39 27.38
C THR A 164 -13.87 -10.72 25.90
N GLY A 165 -12.85 -10.17 25.25
CA GLY A 165 -12.52 -10.43 23.85
C GLY A 165 -12.37 -9.17 23.02
N ILE A 166 -12.60 -9.34 21.71
CA ILE A 166 -12.53 -8.26 20.71
C ILE A 166 -13.95 -7.81 20.42
N ASN A 167 -14.22 -6.52 20.65
CA ASN A 167 -15.52 -5.90 20.52
C ASN A 167 -15.50 -4.88 19.39
N MET A 168 -16.32 -5.13 18.36
CA MET A 168 -16.39 -4.32 17.15
C MET A 168 -17.67 -3.47 17.13
N PRO A 169 -17.58 -2.14 17.04
CA PRO A 169 -18.74 -1.27 16.98
C PRO A 169 -19.38 -1.31 15.59
N VAL A 170 -20.65 -0.90 15.52
CA VAL A 170 -21.27 -0.52 14.24
C VAL A 170 -20.81 0.90 13.91
N VAL A 171 -20.16 1.06 12.76
CA VAL A 171 -19.74 2.36 12.22
C VAL A 171 -20.92 3.06 11.54
N GLY A 172 -21.78 2.29 10.86
CA GLY A 172 -22.88 2.79 10.05
C GLY A 172 -22.44 3.09 8.62
N ASP A 173 -23.13 4.01 7.96
CA ASP A 173 -22.85 4.34 6.57
C ASP A 173 -21.59 5.19 6.44
N LEU A 174 -20.72 4.82 5.50
CA LEU A 174 -19.76 5.76 4.94
C LEU A 174 -20.48 6.76 4.02
N SER A 175 -19.85 7.90 3.73
CA SER A 175 -20.34 8.75 2.65
C SER A 175 -20.43 7.96 1.35
N LEU A 176 -21.39 8.26 0.48
CA LEU A 176 -21.60 7.52 -0.77
C LEU A 176 -20.33 7.47 -1.64
N ALA A 177 -19.54 8.55 -1.66
CA ALA A 177 -18.29 8.62 -2.41
C ALA A 177 -17.21 7.66 -1.85
N CYS A 178 -17.04 7.64 -0.52
CA CYS A 178 -16.12 6.73 0.15
C CYS A 178 -16.58 5.26 0.01
N ALA A 179 -17.88 4.99 0.22
CA ALA A 179 -18.47 3.66 0.06
C ALA A 179 -18.31 3.11 -1.36
N ALA A 180 -18.53 3.95 -2.39
CA ALA A 180 -18.35 3.55 -3.79
C ALA A 180 -16.90 3.17 -4.09
N THR A 181 -15.95 3.94 -3.56
CA THR A 181 -14.51 3.71 -3.72
C THR A 181 -14.10 2.38 -3.09
N CYS A 182 -14.51 2.14 -1.83
CA CYS A 182 -14.25 0.88 -1.14
C CYS A 182 -14.97 -0.31 -1.81
N SER A 183 -16.21 -0.13 -2.27
CA SER A 183 -17.00 -1.19 -2.91
C SER A 183 -16.35 -1.69 -4.20
N ALA A 184 -15.76 -0.81 -5.00
CA ALA A 184 -15.02 -1.20 -6.20
C ALA A 184 -13.90 -2.19 -5.85
N SER A 185 -13.06 -1.86 -4.86
CA SER A 185 -11.98 -2.75 -4.41
C SER A 185 -12.49 -4.04 -3.77
N VAL A 186 -13.58 -3.98 -3.00
CA VAL A 186 -14.24 -5.18 -2.43
C VAL A 186 -14.69 -6.15 -3.52
N HIS A 187 -15.27 -5.63 -4.60
CA HIS A 187 -15.73 -6.48 -5.71
C HIS A 187 -14.56 -7.09 -6.49
N VAL A 188 -13.48 -6.35 -6.72
CA VAL A 188 -12.24 -6.88 -7.32
C VAL A 188 -11.67 -8.01 -6.47
N GLN A 189 -11.53 -7.79 -5.15
CA GLN A 189 -11.03 -8.79 -4.22
C GLN A 189 -11.90 -10.05 -4.19
N LYS A 190 -13.23 -9.87 -4.19
CA LYS A 190 -14.17 -11.00 -4.23
C LYS A 190 -14.02 -11.80 -5.52
N MET A 191 -13.98 -11.16 -6.69
CA MET A 191 -13.78 -11.86 -7.96
C MET A 191 -12.44 -12.59 -8.01
N GLY A 192 -11.35 -11.94 -7.54
CA GLY A 192 -10.04 -12.57 -7.47
C GLY A 192 -10.00 -13.80 -6.55
N MET A 193 -10.67 -13.73 -5.39
CA MET A 193 -10.81 -14.85 -4.47
C MET A 193 -11.62 -16.01 -5.10
N GLU A 194 -12.82 -15.74 -5.64
CA GLU A 194 -13.66 -16.75 -6.28
C GLU A 194 -12.92 -17.42 -7.44
N ALA A 195 -12.24 -16.63 -8.28
CA ALA A 195 -11.44 -17.12 -9.40
C ALA A 195 -10.31 -18.02 -8.91
N ALA A 196 -9.55 -17.61 -7.89
CA ALA A 196 -8.45 -18.40 -7.34
C ALA A 196 -8.91 -19.72 -6.71
N ILE A 197 -10.05 -19.73 -6.01
CA ILE A 197 -10.61 -20.94 -5.39
C ILE A 197 -11.10 -21.92 -6.46
N HIS A 198 -11.77 -21.43 -7.50
CA HIS A 198 -12.43 -22.25 -8.50
C HIS A 198 -11.61 -22.51 -9.77
N GLY A 199 -10.43 -21.90 -9.91
CA GLY A 199 -9.64 -21.96 -11.14
C GLY A 199 -10.33 -21.27 -12.33
N ASP A 200 -11.19 -20.28 -12.08
CA ASP A 200 -11.96 -19.59 -13.12
C ASP A 200 -11.13 -18.45 -13.75
N ILE A 201 -10.47 -18.76 -14.86
CA ILE A 201 -9.65 -17.80 -15.60
C ILE A 201 -10.45 -16.64 -16.18
N THR A 202 -11.73 -16.86 -16.52
CA THR A 202 -12.56 -15.79 -17.08
C THR A 202 -12.90 -14.79 -15.99
N LEU A 203 -13.28 -15.28 -14.81
CA LEU A 203 -13.52 -14.43 -13.65
C LEU A 203 -12.25 -13.71 -13.19
N LEU A 204 -11.07 -14.35 -13.28
CA LEU A 204 -9.80 -13.70 -12.99
C LEU A 204 -9.54 -12.52 -13.94
N LYS A 205 -9.76 -12.70 -15.25
CA LYS A 205 -9.63 -11.63 -16.25
C LYS A 205 -10.62 -10.48 -15.99
N GLN A 206 -11.85 -10.82 -15.60
CA GLN A 206 -12.86 -9.83 -15.20
C GLN A 206 -12.45 -9.07 -13.93
N ALA A 207 -11.83 -9.75 -12.95
CA ALA A 207 -11.28 -9.11 -11.76
C ALA A 207 -10.22 -8.06 -12.14
N MET A 208 -9.30 -8.42 -13.04
CA MET A 208 -8.28 -7.51 -13.55
C MET A 208 -8.88 -6.31 -14.30
N LEU A 209 -9.92 -6.49 -15.12
CA LEU A 209 -10.62 -5.38 -15.78
C LEU A 209 -11.21 -4.36 -14.79
N HIS A 210 -11.72 -4.84 -13.67
CA HIS A 210 -12.34 -4.00 -12.64
C HIS A 210 -11.33 -3.38 -11.69
N ASP A 211 -10.08 -3.86 -11.66
CA ASP A 211 -9.02 -3.24 -10.87
C ASP A 211 -8.80 -1.79 -11.33
N PRO A 212 -8.87 -0.79 -10.42
CA PRO A 212 -8.82 0.62 -10.81
C PRO A 212 -7.53 1.02 -11.52
N LEU A 213 -6.38 0.44 -11.14
CA LEU A 213 -5.11 0.79 -11.76
C LEU A 213 -5.00 0.13 -13.13
N VAL A 214 -5.35 -1.15 -13.23
CA VAL A 214 -5.37 -1.88 -14.51
C VAL A 214 -6.31 -1.20 -15.49
N GLY A 215 -7.57 -0.92 -15.11
CA GLY A 215 -8.53 -0.23 -15.96
C GLY A 215 -8.17 1.22 -16.30
N ALA A 216 -7.23 1.83 -15.57
CA ALA A 216 -6.71 3.16 -15.91
C ALA A 216 -5.63 3.12 -17.00
N VAL A 217 -4.85 2.04 -17.08
CA VAL A 217 -3.62 1.98 -17.88
C VAL A 217 -3.65 0.93 -19.00
N CYS A 218 -4.53 -0.07 -18.91
CA CYS A 218 -4.64 -1.15 -19.88
C CYS A 218 -5.98 -1.12 -20.63
N ASP A 219 -5.95 -1.54 -21.89
CA ASP A 219 -7.14 -1.90 -22.65
C ASP A 219 -7.58 -3.37 -22.41
N PRO A 220 -8.77 -3.80 -22.88
CA PRO A 220 -9.24 -5.15 -22.64
C PRO A 220 -8.34 -6.27 -23.19
N GLU A 221 -7.70 -6.09 -24.35
CA GLU A 221 -6.84 -7.13 -24.93
C GLU A 221 -5.51 -7.23 -24.16
N GLU A 222 -4.97 -6.09 -23.75
CA GLU A 222 -3.82 -6.02 -22.84
C GLU A 222 -4.11 -6.78 -21.53
N VAL A 223 -5.30 -6.58 -20.94
CA VAL A 223 -5.71 -7.31 -19.73
C VAL A 223 -5.81 -8.82 -19.96
N TRP A 224 -6.38 -9.26 -21.09
CA TRP A 224 -6.56 -10.68 -21.39
C TRP A 224 -5.23 -11.40 -21.50
N GLN A 225 -4.30 -10.83 -22.27
CA GLN A 225 -2.99 -11.44 -22.49
C GLN A 225 -2.08 -11.29 -21.25
N MET A 226 -2.12 -10.15 -20.55
CA MET A 226 -1.36 -9.95 -19.30
C MET A 226 -1.78 -10.98 -18.24
N THR A 227 -3.08 -11.25 -18.10
CA THR A 227 -3.56 -12.26 -17.14
C THR A 227 -3.06 -13.66 -17.51
N ASP A 228 -3.09 -14.02 -18.80
CA ASP A 228 -2.56 -15.30 -19.27
C ASP A 228 -1.05 -15.41 -19.01
N GLU A 229 -0.28 -14.35 -19.26
CA GLU A 229 1.15 -14.29 -18.93
C GLU A 229 1.43 -14.49 -17.45
N MET A 230 0.67 -13.81 -16.58
CA MET A 230 0.82 -13.92 -15.13
C MET A 230 0.52 -15.34 -14.63
N VAL A 231 -0.55 -15.97 -15.13
CA VAL A 231 -0.91 -17.34 -14.76
C VAL A 231 0.17 -18.33 -15.20
N VAL A 232 0.72 -18.17 -16.41
CA VAL A 232 1.83 -19.01 -16.89
C VAL A 232 3.09 -18.79 -16.06
N ALA A 233 3.44 -17.54 -15.76
CA ALA A 233 4.62 -17.20 -14.96
C ALA A 233 4.53 -17.70 -13.51
N GLN A 234 3.31 -17.82 -12.98
CA GLN A 234 3.05 -18.25 -11.60
C GLN A 234 2.52 -19.69 -11.52
N ALA A 235 2.66 -20.49 -12.58
CA ALA A 235 2.07 -21.83 -12.67
C ALA A 235 2.47 -22.76 -11.50
N GLU A 236 3.69 -22.64 -10.99
CA GLU A 236 4.18 -23.40 -9.81
C GLU A 236 3.37 -23.09 -8.55
N TRP A 237 2.90 -21.85 -8.40
CA TRP A 237 2.24 -21.34 -7.20
C TRP A 237 0.70 -21.33 -7.32
N LEU A 238 0.17 -21.59 -8.52
CA LEU A 238 -1.26 -21.52 -8.84
C LEU A 238 -1.80 -22.88 -9.33
N PRO A 239 -1.78 -23.93 -8.49
CA PRO A 239 -2.14 -25.28 -8.89
C PRO A 239 -3.61 -25.43 -9.34
N GLN A 240 -4.51 -24.56 -8.89
CA GLN A 240 -5.91 -24.52 -9.32
C GLN A 240 -6.06 -24.23 -10.82
N TYR A 241 -5.04 -23.64 -11.45
CA TYR A 241 -5.01 -23.31 -12.88
C TYR A 241 -4.18 -24.31 -13.69
N ALA A 242 -3.80 -25.47 -13.15
CA ALA A 242 -2.94 -26.43 -13.83
C ALA A 242 -3.45 -26.85 -15.22
N ASP A 243 -4.76 -27.06 -15.37
CA ASP A 243 -5.39 -27.40 -16.65
C ASP A 243 -5.53 -26.19 -17.60
N GLU A 244 -5.47 -24.98 -17.06
CA GLU A 244 -5.61 -23.73 -17.80
C GLU A 244 -4.27 -23.19 -18.31
N VAL A 245 -3.17 -23.47 -17.61
CA VAL A 245 -1.81 -23.03 -18.01
C VAL A 245 -1.47 -23.45 -19.45
N PRO A 246 -1.68 -24.70 -19.90
CA PRO A 246 -1.43 -25.09 -21.30
C PRO A 246 -2.31 -24.33 -22.29
N ARG A 247 -3.56 -24.00 -21.92
CA ARG A 247 -4.48 -23.24 -22.77
C ARG A 247 -4.09 -21.78 -22.85
N ALA A 248 -3.63 -21.18 -21.76
CA ALA A 248 -3.06 -19.84 -21.73
C ALA A 248 -1.81 -19.77 -22.63
N GLN A 249 -0.90 -20.73 -22.52
CA GLN A 249 0.27 -20.83 -23.42
C GLN A 249 -0.14 -20.90 -24.89
N GLU A 250 -1.14 -21.71 -25.22
CA GLU A 250 -1.64 -21.83 -26.60
C GLU A 250 -2.28 -20.54 -27.10
N ARG A 251 -3.07 -19.84 -26.27
CA ARG A 251 -3.62 -18.51 -26.63
C ARG A 251 -2.52 -17.49 -26.92
N LEU A 252 -1.49 -17.45 -26.09
CA LEU A 252 -0.36 -16.53 -26.28
C LEU A 252 0.45 -16.88 -27.54
N ALA A 253 0.66 -18.18 -27.81
CA ALA A 253 1.32 -18.64 -29.03
C ALA A 253 0.49 -18.36 -30.29
N GLN A 254 -0.84 -18.49 -30.21
CA GLN A 254 -1.74 -18.13 -31.30
C GLN A 254 -1.70 -16.63 -31.57
N ALA A 255 -1.71 -15.78 -30.53
CA ALA A 255 -1.58 -14.34 -30.69
C ALA A 255 -0.25 -13.93 -31.36
N GLU A 256 0.84 -14.67 -31.11
CA GLU A 256 2.10 -14.48 -31.85
C GLU A 256 1.95 -14.82 -33.34
N ARG A 257 1.31 -15.96 -33.66
CA ARG A 257 1.09 -16.39 -35.05
C ARG A 257 0.19 -15.42 -35.82
N ASP A 258 -0.83 -14.87 -35.17
CA ASP A 258 -1.79 -13.95 -35.77
C ASP A 258 -1.30 -12.49 -35.80
N GLY A 259 -0.16 -12.20 -35.18
CA GLY A 259 0.36 -10.83 -35.07
C GLY A 259 -0.45 -9.93 -34.14
N THR A 260 -1.29 -10.50 -33.27
CA THR A 260 -2.13 -9.80 -32.28
C THR A 260 -1.52 -9.81 -30.87
N ARG A 261 -0.29 -10.34 -30.72
CA ARG A 261 0.41 -10.39 -29.45
C ARG A 261 0.63 -8.97 -28.91
N VAL A 262 0.06 -8.71 -27.74
CA VAL A 262 0.35 -7.50 -26.96
C VAL A 262 1.83 -7.51 -26.58
N ARG A 263 2.51 -6.39 -26.83
CA ARG A 263 3.93 -6.23 -26.51
C ARG A 263 4.07 -5.26 -25.36
N LEU A 264 4.98 -5.57 -24.44
CA LEU A 264 5.37 -4.63 -23.39
C LEU A 264 5.92 -3.35 -24.01
N GLN A 265 5.47 -2.21 -23.49
CA GLN A 265 6.08 -0.94 -23.81
C GLN A 265 7.44 -0.87 -23.12
N ASN A 266 8.51 -0.65 -23.89
CA ASN A 266 9.84 -0.50 -23.32
C ASN A 266 9.95 0.88 -22.65
N THR A 267 9.71 0.92 -21.34
CA THR A 267 9.74 2.14 -20.52
C THR A 267 10.37 1.87 -19.17
N SER A 268 11.05 2.87 -18.61
CA SER A 268 11.49 2.86 -17.20
C SER A 268 10.33 3.05 -16.22
N GLY A 269 9.15 3.45 -16.71
CA GLY A 269 8.04 3.95 -15.90
C GLY A 269 8.22 5.44 -15.55
N ALA A 270 7.13 6.10 -15.16
CA ALA A 270 7.15 7.49 -14.70
C ALA A 270 7.71 7.56 -13.27
N VAL A 271 8.46 8.62 -12.94
CA VAL A 271 8.88 8.92 -11.56
C VAL A 271 9.55 7.73 -10.84
N ARG A 272 10.63 7.21 -11.42
CA ARG A 272 11.45 6.13 -10.85
C ARG A 272 12.85 6.64 -10.54
N LEU A 273 13.40 6.26 -9.39
CA LEU A 273 14.81 6.50 -9.07
C LEU A 273 15.69 5.33 -9.52
N HIS A 274 16.98 5.64 -9.71
CA HIS A 274 18.02 4.63 -9.92
C HIS A 274 18.14 3.74 -8.69
N VAL A 275 18.21 2.42 -8.91
CA VAL A 275 18.45 1.44 -7.85
C VAL A 275 19.95 1.40 -7.59
N LYS A 276 20.35 1.85 -6.41
CA LYS A 276 21.78 1.95 -6.08
C LYS A 276 22.45 0.58 -6.00
N THR A 277 23.69 0.50 -6.46
CA THR A 277 24.54 -0.69 -6.23
C THR A 277 25.06 -0.72 -4.80
N VAL A 278 25.61 -1.88 -4.39
CA VAL A 278 26.21 -2.05 -3.06
C VAL A 278 27.38 -1.07 -2.87
N GLU A 279 28.17 -0.84 -3.91
CA GLU A 279 29.29 0.10 -3.90
C GLU A 279 28.81 1.55 -3.75
N GLU A 280 27.76 1.95 -4.48
CA GLU A 280 27.16 3.28 -4.36
C GLU A 280 26.62 3.52 -2.95
N MET A 281 25.93 2.54 -2.36
CA MET A 281 25.43 2.63 -0.99
C MET A 281 26.54 2.67 0.06
N ALA A 282 27.64 1.94 -0.14
CA ALA A 282 28.78 1.95 0.75
C ALA A 282 29.48 3.32 0.73
N HIS A 283 29.66 3.89 -0.47
CA HIS A 283 30.18 5.25 -0.64
C HIS A 283 29.27 6.28 0.03
N ASP A 284 27.95 6.19 -0.15
CA ASP A 284 26.99 7.09 0.50
C ASP A 284 27.03 6.98 2.03
N LYS A 285 27.15 5.77 2.59
CA LYS A 285 27.34 5.57 4.04
C LYS A 285 28.64 6.21 4.52
N GLU A 286 29.72 6.13 3.75
CA GLU A 286 31.00 6.73 4.09
C GLU A 286 30.94 8.27 4.02
N GLU A 287 30.36 8.81 2.96
CA GLU A 287 30.16 10.26 2.81
C GLU A 287 29.20 10.80 3.89
N ALA A 288 28.10 10.10 4.20
CA ALA A 288 27.21 10.47 5.30
C ALA A 288 27.94 10.47 6.66
N ARG A 289 28.83 9.49 6.91
CA ARG A 289 29.69 9.47 8.11
C ARG A 289 30.68 10.63 8.11
N LYS A 290 31.30 10.95 6.97
CA LYS A 290 32.22 12.10 6.83
C LYS A 290 31.50 13.43 7.02
N SER A 291 30.31 13.60 6.43
CA SER A 291 29.48 14.80 6.59
C SER A 291 28.99 14.96 8.02
N ALA A 292 28.55 13.88 8.69
CA ALA A 292 28.21 13.91 10.11
C ALA A 292 29.42 14.30 10.97
N ALA A 293 30.58 13.69 10.72
CA ALA A 293 31.83 14.01 11.44
C ALA A 293 32.36 15.43 11.14
N ALA A 294 32.12 15.97 9.94
CA ALA A 294 32.45 17.35 9.58
C ALA A 294 31.47 18.36 10.20
N SER A 295 30.19 18.01 10.29
CA SER A 295 29.16 18.82 10.96
C SER A 295 29.41 18.89 12.47
N ASP A 296 29.84 17.78 13.07
CA ASP A 296 30.21 17.71 14.48
C ASP A 296 31.48 18.55 14.79
N LYS A 297 32.41 18.63 13.82
CA LYS A 297 33.58 19.53 13.90
C LYS A 297 33.26 21.00 13.59
N GLY A 298 32.16 21.27 12.88
CA GLY A 298 31.70 22.63 12.56
C GLY A 298 31.08 23.38 13.75
N ASN A 299 30.60 22.66 14.76
CA ASN A 299 30.01 23.24 15.98
C ASN A 299 31.03 23.57 17.10
N LEU A 300 32.34 23.46 16.82
CA LEU A 300 33.41 23.83 17.77
C LEU A 300 33.98 25.25 17.57
N THR A 301 33.43 26.04 16.63
CA THR A 301 33.80 27.46 16.48
C THR A 301 32.61 28.34 16.10
N ALA A 302 31.75 28.63 17.07
CA ALA A 302 31.00 29.88 17.12
C ALA A 302 30.84 30.24 18.60
N ALA A 303 31.39 31.40 18.96
CA ALA A 303 31.51 31.95 20.31
C ALA A 303 30.16 32.39 20.91
#